data_AF-A0A917XQN0-F1
#
_entry.id   AF-A0A917XQN0-F1
#
_cell.length_a   1.000
_cell.length_b   1.000
_cell.length_c   1.000
_cell.angle_alpha   90.00
_cell.angle_beta   90.00
_cell.angle_gamma   90.00
#
_symmetry.space_group_name_H-M   'P 1'
#
loop_
_entity.id
_entity.type
_entity.pdbx_description
1 polymer ?
#
loop_
_entity_poly.entity_id
_entity_poly.type
_entity_poly.pdbx_seq_one_letter_code
_entity_poly.pdbx_strand_id
1 'polypeptide(L)'
;MRDNRRVQTSKFLSVRALDQLVDGLGAGAARRRQLAMVRGELERALDRGALPVGARRSLRRLLEEEALDPYVRLAESGTLRHRRVDGGLPPTSEATNEIRRKCIDLLREALGLPALRLGGGEIPLQPAPEAATLSALSRQLDQYLAGAMSPAQTRLTALLAVELDTAARSGELVELRTTDLGEENTAVYVERRPQGGGAIEGEWVETSVLTRAALERWLDVRKDFVRRAHGTSKLWVSLWMNHDGVLDDQGNTVIRPPGMPLEENGLITSYRVGRLRYEGLRQLLPLKLEQLRRAVDAERQRTAA
;
A
#
# COMPACT_ATOMS: atom_id res chain seq x y z
N MET A 1 13.93 -17.75 9.75
CA MET A 1 14.12 -16.38 10.29
C MET A 1 12.92 -16.10 11.17
N ARG A 2 13.11 -16.02 12.49
CA ARG A 2 12.05 -16.05 13.52
C ARG A 2 11.11 -14.84 13.39
N ASP A 3 9.84 -15.08 13.03
CA ASP A 3 8.76 -14.11 13.21
C ASP A 3 8.00 -14.50 14.48
N ASN A 4 8.46 -13.97 15.61
CA ASN A 4 7.78 -14.10 16.90
C ASN A 4 6.56 -13.17 16.91
N ARG A 5 5.41 -13.64 16.41
CA ARG A 5 4.09 -13.07 16.76
C ARG A 5 3.38 -13.89 17.84
N ARG A 6 4.11 -14.32 18.86
CA ARG A 6 3.54 -14.11 20.20
C ARG A 6 3.48 -12.61 20.35
N VAL A 7 2.32 -12.05 20.69
CA VAL A 7 2.26 -10.71 21.27
C VAL A 7 3.12 -10.81 22.53
N GLN A 8 4.42 -10.58 22.41
CA GLN A 8 5.30 -10.40 23.54
C GLN A 8 4.80 -9.11 24.15
N THR A 9 3.96 -9.24 25.17
CA THR A 9 3.56 -8.13 26.02
C THR A 9 4.81 -7.36 26.37
N SER A 10 4.91 -6.11 25.92
CA SER A 10 6.09 -5.28 26.11
C SER A 10 6.55 -5.32 27.56
N LYS A 11 7.85 -5.26 27.84
CA LYS A 11 8.33 -5.16 29.23
C LYS A 11 8.02 -3.80 29.87
N PHE A 12 7.64 -2.80 29.07
CA PHE A 12 7.30 -1.46 29.55
C PHE A 12 5.80 -1.33 29.78
N LEU A 13 5.39 -0.90 30.98
CA LEU A 13 3.98 -0.74 31.33
C LEU A 13 3.31 0.36 30.49
N SER A 14 4.06 1.42 30.16
CA SER A 14 3.57 2.48 29.29
C SER A 14 3.22 2.00 27.88
N VAL A 15 4.00 1.06 27.33
CA VAL A 15 3.74 0.47 26.01
C VAL A 15 2.53 -0.47 26.06
N ARG A 16 2.34 -1.23 27.14
CA ARG A 16 1.11 -2.03 27.34
C ARG A 16 -0.14 -1.15 27.44
N ALA A 17 -0.04 -0.04 28.16
CA ALA A 17 -1.12 0.94 28.25
C ALA A 17 -1.38 1.62 26.90
N LEU A 18 -0.34 1.86 26.10
CA LEU A 18 -0.47 2.35 24.73
C LEU A 18 -1.22 1.34 23.84
N ASP A 19 -0.93 0.04 23.96
CA ASP A 19 -1.64 -1.01 23.22
C ASP A 19 -3.16 -0.94 23.52
N GLN A 20 -3.54 -0.81 24.80
CA GLN A 20 -4.94 -0.64 25.22
C GLN A 20 -5.59 0.64 24.66
N LEU A 21 -4.86 1.76 24.65
CA LEU A 21 -5.34 3.02 24.09
C LEU A 21 -5.60 2.89 22.58
N VAL A 22 -4.68 2.26 21.85
CA VAL A 22 -4.78 2.06 20.40
C VAL A 22 -5.95 1.16 20.03
N ASP A 23 -6.19 0.10 20.80
CA ASP A 23 -7.33 -0.80 20.59
C ASP A 23 -8.67 -0.08 20.80
N GLY A 24 -8.74 0.85 21.76
CA GLY A 24 -9.93 1.66 22.06
C GLY A 24 -10.26 2.73 21.02
N LEU A 25 -9.34 3.09 20.12
CA LEU A 25 -9.53 4.19 19.15
C LEU A 25 -10.47 3.87 17.99
N GLY A 26 -10.84 2.60 17.76
CA GLY A 26 -11.70 2.21 16.62
C GLY A 26 -11.12 2.56 15.24
N ALA A 27 -9.81 2.83 15.15
CA ALA A 27 -9.18 3.34 13.96
C ALA A 27 -9.22 2.33 12.80
N GLY A 28 -9.38 2.79 11.54
CA GLY A 28 -9.35 1.92 10.35
C GLY A 28 -8.00 1.20 10.14
N ALA A 29 -7.98 0.14 9.31
CA ALA A 29 -6.82 -0.74 9.15
C ALA A 29 -5.51 0.00 8.78
N ALA A 30 -5.59 1.02 7.92
CA ALA A 30 -4.43 1.84 7.56
C ALA A 30 -3.88 2.63 8.76
N ARG A 31 -4.76 3.29 9.51
CA ARG A 31 -4.38 4.05 10.71
C ARG A 31 -3.82 3.14 11.80
N ARG A 32 -4.39 1.94 12.00
CA ARG A 32 -3.85 0.93 12.93
C ARG A 32 -2.40 0.55 12.60
N ARG A 33 -2.07 0.38 11.32
CA ARG A 33 -0.67 0.12 10.90
C ARG A 33 0.27 1.29 11.23
N GLN A 34 -0.20 2.52 11.05
CA GLN A 34 0.58 3.72 11.37
C GLN A 34 0.80 3.85 12.89
N LEU A 35 -0.24 3.61 13.69
CA LEU A 35 -0.15 3.59 15.15
C LEU A 35 0.78 2.47 15.65
N ALA A 36 0.70 1.28 15.06
CA ALA A 36 1.59 0.16 15.38
C ALA A 36 3.07 0.49 15.08
N MET A 37 3.33 1.27 14.01
CA MET A 37 4.67 1.77 13.70
C MET A 37 5.19 2.70 14.80
N VAL A 38 4.41 3.71 15.19
CA VAL A 38 4.76 4.65 16.28
C VAL A 38 4.97 3.91 17.60
N ARG A 39 4.06 3.00 17.96
CA ARG A 39 4.16 2.13 19.14
C ARG A 39 5.46 1.33 19.15
N GLY A 40 5.83 0.72 18.03
CA GLY A 40 7.07 -0.03 17.90
C GLY A 40 8.33 0.85 18.00
N GLU A 41 8.30 2.07 17.47
CA GLU A 41 9.41 3.02 17.60
C GLU A 41 9.57 3.52 19.04
N LEU A 42 8.48 3.83 19.74
CA LEU A 42 8.49 4.23 21.16
C LEU A 42 9.09 3.13 22.05
N GLU A 43 8.71 1.87 21.85
CA GLU A 43 9.33 0.74 22.57
C GLU A 43 10.83 0.67 22.30
N ARG A 44 11.26 0.79 21.03
CA ARG A 44 12.67 0.78 20.66
C ARG A 44 13.48 1.95 21.23
N ALA A 45 12.84 3.10 21.44
CA ALA A 45 13.46 4.25 22.10
C ALA A 45 13.61 4.01 23.62
N LEU A 46 12.60 3.43 24.28
CA LEU A 46 12.68 3.02 25.69
C LEU A 46 13.76 1.96 25.92
N ASP A 47 13.86 0.97 25.02
CA ASP A 47 14.89 -0.07 25.05
C ASP A 47 16.31 0.47 24.96
N ARG A 48 16.51 1.52 24.15
CA ARG A 48 17.79 2.22 24.01
C ARG A 48 18.12 3.12 25.20
N GLY A 49 17.20 3.28 26.16
CA GLY A 49 17.37 4.22 27.26
C GLY A 49 17.37 5.68 26.81
N ALA A 50 16.79 5.97 25.65
CA ALA A 50 16.82 7.30 25.06
C ALA A 50 15.72 8.25 25.59
N LEU A 51 14.75 7.72 26.33
CA LEU A 51 13.63 8.47 26.90
C LEU A 51 13.71 8.51 28.43
N PRO A 52 13.05 9.48 29.11
CA PRO A 52 13.03 9.58 30.56
C PRO A 52 12.59 8.27 31.24
N VAL A 53 13.21 7.92 32.38
CA VAL A 53 12.92 6.65 33.10
C VAL A 53 11.45 6.55 33.49
N GLY A 54 10.81 7.66 33.84
CA GLY A 54 9.38 7.72 34.17
C GLY A 54 8.46 7.29 33.01
N ALA A 55 8.89 7.50 31.77
CA ALA A 55 8.16 7.10 30.57
C ALA A 55 8.07 5.58 30.40
N ARG A 56 8.88 4.77 31.11
CA ARG A 56 8.78 3.29 31.08
C ARG A 56 7.53 2.76 31.77
N ARG A 57 6.97 3.52 32.72
CA ARG A 57 5.87 3.08 33.59
C ARG A 57 4.57 3.84 33.38
N SER A 58 4.64 5.05 32.82
CA SER A 58 3.48 5.91 32.64
C SER A 58 3.28 6.27 31.17
N LEU A 59 2.10 5.92 30.64
CA LEU A 59 1.68 6.31 29.29
C LEU A 59 1.62 7.84 29.14
N ARG A 60 1.12 8.53 30.18
CA ARG A 60 1.10 10.00 30.21
C ARG A 60 2.50 10.59 30.09
N ARG A 61 3.47 10.11 30.88
CA ARG A 61 4.87 10.53 30.78
C ARG A 61 5.53 10.18 29.44
N LEU A 62 5.12 9.06 28.82
CA LEU A 62 5.61 8.65 27.50
C LEU A 62 5.14 9.59 26.38
N LEU A 63 3.95 10.18 26.52
CA LEU A 63 3.35 11.10 25.55
C LEU A 63 3.53 12.58 25.93
N GLU A 64 4.30 12.91 26.96
CA GLU A 64 4.70 14.29 27.30
C GLU A 64 5.85 14.78 26.40
N GLU A 65 5.98 16.09 26.23
CA GLU A 65 7.00 16.72 25.35
C GLU A 65 8.42 16.26 25.70
N GLU A 66 8.74 16.14 26.99
CA GLU A 66 10.05 15.68 27.46
C GLU A 66 10.45 14.30 26.90
N ALA A 67 9.48 13.41 26.68
CA ALA A 67 9.72 12.11 26.06
C ALA A 67 9.57 12.15 24.54
N LEU A 68 8.65 12.96 24.01
CA LEU A 68 8.37 13.03 22.58
C LEU A 68 9.47 13.73 21.79
N ASP A 69 10.09 14.77 22.33
CA ASP A 69 11.19 15.51 21.68
C ASP A 69 12.40 14.62 21.32
N PRO A 70 13.02 13.89 22.27
CA PRO A 70 14.10 12.98 21.94
C PRO A 70 13.61 11.80 21.07
N TYR A 71 12.38 11.34 21.25
CA TYR A 71 11.78 10.31 20.41
C TYR A 71 11.70 10.74 18.94
N VAL A 72 11.11 11.90 18.65
CA VAL A 72 10.92 12.40 17.27
C VAL A 72 12.26 12.55 16.58
N ARG A 73 13.26 13.17 17.23
CA ARG A 73 14.62 13.31 16.67
C ARG A 73 15.25 11.96 16.29
N LEU A 74 15.13 10.95 17.15
CA LEU A 74 15.65 9.60 16.90
C LEU A 74 14.87 8.83 15.83
N ALA A 75 13.58 9.08 15.74
CA ALA A 75 12.74 8.46 14.74
C ALA A 75 13.05 9.04 13.35
N GLU A 76 13.18 10.36 13.25
CA GLU A 76 13.47 11.09 12.01
C GLU A 76 14.87 10.80 11.47
N SER A 77 15.87 10.61 12.35
CA SER A 77 17.22 10.20 11.95
C SER A 77 17.29 8.77 11.38
N GLY A 78 16.23 7.98 11.54
CA GLY A 78 16.18 6.58 11.14
C GLY A 78 16.77 5.60 12.16
N THR A 79 17.31 6.07 13.29
CA THR A 79 17.92 5.22 14.33
C THR A 79 16.94 4.19 14.93
N LEU A 80 15.64 4.50 14.88
CA LEU A 80 14.56 3.62 15.36
C LEU A 80 13.99 2.69 14.26
N ARG A 81 14.58 2.63 13.07
CA ARG A 81 14.12 1.71 12.02
C ARG A 81 14.38 0.25 12.42
N HIS A 82 13.38 -0.60 12.17
CA HIS A 82 13.53 -2.05 12.34
C HIS A 82 14.43 -2.67 11.27
N ARG A 83 14.38 -2.15 10.03
CA ARG A 83 15.07 -2.72 8.87
C ARG A 83 16.12 -1.75 8.35
N ARG A 84 17.29 -2.28 7.97
CA ARG A 84 18.32 -1.54 7.24
C ARG A 84 17.89 -1.27 5.79
N VAL A 85 18.20 -0.08 5.30
CA VAL A 85 17.99 0.36 3.91
C VAL A 85 19.37 0.66 3.34
N ASP A 86 19.71 0.03 2.21
CA ASP A 86 21.01 0.17 1.54
C ASP A 86 22.21 -0.04 2.49
N GLY A 87 22.09 -1.06 3.37
CA GLY A 87 23.12 -1.40 4.36
C GLY A 87 23.14 -0.53 5.62
N GLY A 88 22.39 0.57 5.67
CA GLY A 88 22.37 1.53 6.79
C GLY A 88 20.99 1.78 7.41
N LEU A 89 20.92 2.81 8.26
CA LEU A 89 19.67 3.33 8.85
C LEU A 89 19.50 4.81 8.47
N PRO A 90 19.24 5.12 7.18
CA PRO A 90 19.15 6.50 6.75
C PRO A 90 17.90 7.18 7.34
N PRO A 91 17.89 8.54 7.38
CA PRO A 91 16.74 9.32 7.82
C PRO A 91 15.41 8.87 7.20
N THR A 92 14.32 9.00 7.96
CA THR A 92 12.99 8.69 7.44
C THR A 92 12.48 9.84 6.58
N SER A 93 11.69 9.50 5.55
CA SER A 93 11.14 10.50 4.64
C SER A 93 10.20 11.46 5.35
N GLU A 94 10.11 12.69 4.84
CA GLU A 94 9.20 13.73 5.36
C GLU A 94 7.75 13.23 5.49
N ALA A 95 7.26 12.50 4.49
CA ALA A 95 5.92 11.92 4.54
C ALA A 95 5.72 10.93 5.71
N THR A 96 6.75 10.13 6.03
CA THR A 96 6.72 9.23 7.19
C THR A 96 6.73 10.03 8.49
N ASN A 97 7.53 11.10 8.54
CA ASN A 97 7.64 11.98 9.70
C ASN A 97 6.31 12.70 9.97
N GLU A 98 5.63 13.17 8.93
CA GLU A 98 4.32 13.80 9.05
C GLU A 98 3.24 12.82 9.54
N ILE A 99 3.22 11.59 9.01
CA ILE A 99 2.32 10.53 9.51
C ILE A 99 2.58 10.24 10.99
N ARG A 100 3.86 10.15 11.38
CA ARG A 100 4.26 9.93 12.77
C ARG A 100 3.75 11.05 13.67
N ARG A 101 4.00 12.31 13.30
CA ARG A 101 3.55 13.48 14.05
C ARG A 101 2.03 13.51 14.21
N LYS A 102 1.27 13.25 13.15
CA LYS A 102 -0.20 13.10 13.21
C LYS A 102 -0.66 11.97 14.15
N CYS A 103 0.06 10.86 14.19
CA CYS A 103 -0.25 9.76 15.11
C CYS A 103 0.06 10.13 16.57
N ILE A 104 1.14 10.89 16.82
CA ILE A 104 1.45 11.41 18.16
C ILE A 104 0.34 12.33 18.65
N ASP A 105 -0.09 13.29 17.81
CA ASP A 105 -1.18 14.21 18.15
C ASP A 105 -2.48 13.44 18.46
N LEU A 106 -2.84 12.46 17.64
CA LEU A 106 -4.01 11.59 17.86
C LEU A 106 -3.92 10.82 19.19
N LEU A 107 -2.74 10.27 19.53
CA LEU A 107 -2.53 9.54 20.79
C LEU A 107 -2.63 10.46 22.00
N ARG A 108 -2.15 11.70 21.89
CA ARG A 108 -2.24 12.71 22.95
C ARG A 108 -3.68 13.13 23.19
N GLU A 109 -4.41 13.44 22.13
CA GLU A 109 -5.84 13.78 22.20
C GLU A 109 -6.65 12.66 22.86
N ALA A 110 -6.40 11.41 22.46
CA ALA A 110 -7.06 10.23 23.03
C ALA A 110 -6.79 10.04 24.53
N LEU A 111 -5.66 10.53 25.03
CA LEU A 111 -5.29 10.50 26.45
C LEU A 111 -5.75 11.77 27.21
N GLY A 112 -6.43 12.70 26.54
CA GLY A 112 -6.81 13.99 27.11
C GLY A 112 -5.64 14.93 27.36
N LEU A 113 -4.53 14.76 26.63
CA LEU A 113 -3.42 15.72 26.58
C LEU A 113 -3.66 16.74 25.45
N PRO A 114 -3.26 18.00 25.61
CA PRO A 114 -3.30 18.98 24.51
C PRO A 114 -2.50 18.47 23.30
N ALA A 115 -3.07 18.57 22.09
CA ALA A 115 -2.33 18.29 20.87
C ALA A 115 -1.14 19.25 20.74
N LEU A 116 0.01 18.72 20.32
CA LEU A 116 1.20 19.55 20.07
C LEU A 116 1.17 20.17 18.68
N ARG A 117 0.30 19.65 17.79
CA ARG A 117 0.21 20.05 16.38
C ARG A 117 1.57 19.92 15.71
N LEU A 118 2.24 18.80 15.98
CA LEU A 118 3.52 18.47 15.37
C LEU A 118 3.34 18.23 13.87
N GLY A 119 2.17 17.73 13.47
CA GLY A 119 1.77 17.62 12.06
C GLY A 119 1.00 18.85 11.58
N GLY A 120 1.03 19.10 10.28
CA GLY A 120 0.28 20.22 9.67
C GLY A 120 0.80 20.69 8.32
N GLY A 121 1.98 20.23 7.90
CA GLY A 121 2.51 20.56 6.57
C GLY A 121 1.74 19.82 5.48
N GLU A 122 1.38 20.52 4.40
CA GLU A 122 1.09 19.86 3.13
C GLU A 122 2.34 19.11 2.70
N ILE A 123 2.26 17.77 2.62
CA ILE A 123 3.34 17.00 2.04
C ILE A 123 3.25 17.24 0.53
N PRO A 124 4.25 17.90 -0.10
CA PRO A 124 4.22 18.09 -1.53
C PRO A 124 4.17 16.71 -2.18
N LEU A 125 3.11 16.48 -2.95
CA LEU A 125 2.98 15.23 -3.67
C LEU A 125 4.11 15.13 -4.68
N GLN A 126 4.70 13.94 -4.81
CA GLN A 126 5.66 13.68 -5.86
C GLN A 126 5.03 13.99 -7.23
N PRO A 127 5.80 14.47 -8.22
CA PRO A 127 5.26 14.79 -9.53
C PRO A 127 4.62 13.55 -10.15
N ALA A 128 3.52 13.78 -10.87
CA ALA A 128 2.87 12.78 -11.68
C ALA A 128 3.51 12.79 -13.09
N PRO A 129 3.59 11.64 -13.79
CA PRO A 129 4.08 11.62 -15.17
C PRO A 129 3.32 12.59 -16.09
N GLU A 130 4.01 13.11 -17.10
CA GLU A 130 3.40 13.99 -18.11
C GLU A 130 2.55 13.19 -19.12
N ALA A 131 1.67 13.88 -19.85
CA ALA A 131 0.79 13.27 -20.86
C ALA A 131 1.58 12.52 -21.95
N ALA A 132 2.74 13.04 -22.34
CA ALA A 132 3.63 12.39 -23.29
C ALA A 132 4.14 11.04 -22.78
N THR A 133 4.41 10.93 -21.48
CA THR A 133 4.80 9.66 -20.83
C THR A 133 3.65 8.67 -20.80
N LEU A 134 2.41 9.12 -20.55
CA LEU A 134 1.22 8.26 -20.62
C LEU A 134 1.01 7.72 -22.04
N SER A 135 1.12 8.59 -23.04
CA SER A 135 1.04 8.19 -24.46
C SER A 135 2.13 7.19 -24.85
N ALA A 136 3.35 7.39 -24.36
CA ALA A 136 4.45 6.46 -24.58
C ALA A 136 4.21 5.11 -23.88
N LEU A 137 3.66 5.13 -22.67
CA LEU A 137 3.26 3.92 -21.95
C LEU A 137 2.21 3.13 -22.73
N SER A 138 1.14 3.78 -23.22
CA SER A 138 0.11 3.11 -24.03
C SER A 138 0.71 2.42 -25.27
N ARG A 139 1.61 3.11 -26.00
CA ARG A 139 2.32 2.51 -27.15
C ARG A 139 3.20 1.34 -26.75
N GLN A 140 3.88 1.43 -25.61
CA GLN A 140 4.73 0.34 -25.12
C GLN A 140 3.89 -0.90 -24.74
N LEU A 141 2.72 -0.70 -24.14
CA LEU A 141 1.79 -1.79 -23.82
C LEU A 141 1.25 -2.45 -25.10
N ASP A 142 0.91 -1.65 -26.11
CA ASP A 142 0.47 -2.14 -27.43
C ASP A 142 1.56 -2.99 -28.11
N GLN A 143 2.81 -2.52 -28.08
CA GLN A 143 3.96 -3.31 -28.57
C GLN A 143 4.12 -4.65 -27.84
N TYR A 144 3.87 -4.71 -26.53
CA TYR A 144 3.89 -5.97 -25.81
C TYR A 144 2.76 -6.91 -26.24
N LEU A 145 1.57 -6.40 -26.56
CA LEU A 145 0.44 -7.21 -27.04
C LEU A 145 0.67 -7.82 -28.42
N ALA A 146 1.49 -7.17 -29.26
CA ALA A 146 1.92 -7.72 -30.54
C ALA A 146 2.92 -8.88 -30.39
N GLY A 147 3.53 -9.05 -29.21
CA GLY A 147 4.56 -10.05 -28.95
C GLY A 147 4.14 -11.20 -28.02
N ALA A 148 5.06 -12.13 -27.81
CA ALA A 148 4.91 -13.15 -26.78
C ALA A 148 5.19 -12.53 -25.39
N MET A 149 4.30 -12.82 -24.43
CA MET A 149 4.44 -12.32 -23.06
C MET A 149 4.41 -13.49 -22.07
N SER A 150 5.22 -13.37 -21.01
CA SER A 150 5.06 -14.26 -19.85
C SER A 150 3.71 -14.01 -19.16
N PRO A 151 3.18 -14.95 -18.35
CA PRO A 151 1.99 -14.71 -17.54
C PRO A 151 2.08 -13.46 -16.64
N ALA A 152 3.27 -13.21 -16.09
CA ALA A 152 3.53 -12.05 -15.24
C ALA A 152 3.49 -10.73 -16.01
N GLN A 153 3.98 -10.72 -17.25
CA GLN A 153 3.92 -9.55 -18.12
C GLN A 153 2.50 -9.34 -18.61
N THR A 154 1.81 -10.39 -19.06
CA THR A 154 0.41 -10.33 -19.51
C THR A 154 -0.51 -9.73 -18.45
N ARG A 155 -0.42 -10.20 -17.20
CA ARG A 155 -1.18 -9.63 -16.07
C ARG A 155 -0.86 -8.15 -15.84
N LEU A 156 0.42 -7.79 -15.87
CA LEU A 156 0.84 -6.41 -15.63
C LEU A 156 0.38 -5.47 -16.77
N THR A 157 0.49 -5.90 -18.02
CA THR A 157 0.01 -5.17 -19.19
C THR A 157 -1.48 -4.89 -19.08
N ALA A 158 -2.29 -5.90 -18.76
CA ALA A 158 -3.72 -5.75 -18.55
C ALA A 158 -4.06 -4.81 -17.38
N LEU A 159 -3.35 -4.94 -16.27
CA LEU A 159 -3.54 -4.07 -15.10
C LEU A 159 -3.24 -2.61 -15.43
N LEU A 160 -2.13 -2.34 -16.12
CA LEU A 160 -1.74 -0.97 -16.49
C LEU A 160 -2.70 -0.37 -17.52
N ALA A 161 -3.18 -1.17 -18.48
CA ALA A 161 -4.17 -0.73 -19.45
C ALA A 161 -5.49 -0.34 -18.76
N VAL A 162 -6.00 -1.19 -17.84
CA VAL A 162 -7.17 -0.86 -17.01
C VAL A 162 -6.94 0.40 -16.19
N GLU A 163 -5.75 0.60 -15.60
CA GLU A 163 -5.46 1.83 -14.85
C GLU A 163 -5.44 3.07 -15.74
N LEU A 164 -4.92 3.00 -16.96
CA LEU A 164 -4.95 4.10 -17.92
C LEU A 164 -6.38 4.50 -18.29
N ASP A 165 -7.30 3.54 -18.40
CA ASP A 165 -8.70 3.80 -18.74
C ASP A 165 -9.59 4.12 -17.53
N THR A 166 -9.23 3.69 -16.32
CA THR A 166 -10.09 3.86 -15.12
C THR A 166 -9.54 4.82 -14.07
N ALA A 167 -8.22 5.03 -14.02
CA ALA A 167 -7.54 5.70 -12.91
C ALA A 167 -7.93 5.12 -11.54
N ALA A 168 -8.20 3.82 -11.49
CA ALA A 168 -8.52 3.11 -10.26
C ALA A 168 -7.30 3.02 -9.33
N ARG A 169 -7.52 3.16 -8.03
CA ARG A 169 -6.49 2.97 -7.00
C ARG A 169 -6.11 1.50 -6.88
N SER A 170 -4.94 1.20 -6.31
CA SER A 170 -4.52 -0.19 -6.04
C SER A 170 -5.56 -1.00 -5.28
N GLY A 171 -6.18 -0.40 -4.26
CA GLY A 171 -7.26 -1.01 -3.47
C GLY A 171 -8.56 -1.21 -4.25
N GLU A 172 -8.83 -0.39 -5.27
CA GLU A 172 -10.02 -0.54 -6.14
C GLU A 172 -9.74 -1.61 -7.21
N LEU A 173 -8.54 -1.59 -7.81
CA LEU A 173 -8.08 -2.57 -8.78
C LEU A 173 -8.15 -4.01 -8.23
N VAL A 174 -7.65 -4.27 -7.02
CA VAL A 174 -7.71 -5.63 -6.43
C VAL A 174 -9.12 -6.09 -6.11
N GLU A 175 -10.08 -5.17 -6.04
CA GLU A 175 -11.47 -5.52 -5.78
C GLU A 175 -12.21 -6.00 -7.03
N LEU A 176 -11.77 -5.58 -8.22
CA LEU A 176 -12.35 -5.94 -9.51
C LEU A 176 -12.55 -7.45 -9.67
N ARG A 177 -13.69 -7.78 -10.26
CA ARG A 177 -14.12 -9.13 -10.61
C ARG A 177 -14.34 -9.23 -12.11
N THR A 178 -14.38 -10.46 -12.60
CA THR A 178 -14.77 -10.78 -13.97
C THR A 178 -16.21 -10.38 -14.29
N THR A 179 -17.08 -10.28 -13.28
CA THR A 179 -18.45 -9.74 -13.41
C THR A 179 -18.49 -8.22 -13.49
N ASP A 180 -17.38 -7.55 -13.23
CA ASP A 180 -17.25 -6.09 -13.32
C ASP A 180 -16.73 -5.69 -14.71
N LEU A 181 -16.68 -6.64 -15.66
CA LEU A 181 -16.33 -6.40 -17.05
C LEU A 181 -17.61 -6.38 -17.88
N GLY A 182 -17.77 -5.36 -18.72
CA GLY A 182 -18.84 -5.27 -19.70
C GLY A 182 -18.68 -6.32 -20.80
N GLU A 183 -19.69 -6.44 -21.65
CA GLU A 183 -19.67 -7.33 -22.81
C GLU A 183 -18.42 -7.06 -23.67
N GLU A 184 -17.74 -8.13 -24.10
CA GLU A 184 -16.47 -8.05 -24.85
C GLU A 184 -15.38 -7.17 -24.18
N ASN A 185 -15.45 -7.02 -22.86
CA ASN A 185 -14.58 -6.14 -22.07
C ASN A 185 -14.66 -4.66 -22.47
N THR A 186 -15.75 -4.21 -23.10
CA THR A 186 -15.94 -2.83 -23.61
C THR A 186 -16.09 -1.77 -22.52
N ALA A 187 -16.34 -2.18 -21.29
CA ALA A 187 -16.38 -1.33 -20.11
C ALA A 187 -15.86 -2.07 -18.87
N VAL A 188 -15.44 -1.33 -17.85
CA VAL A 188 -15.11 -1.86 -16.51
C VAL A 188 -15.89 -1.09 -15.46
N TYR A 189 -16.58 -1.79 -14.59
CA TYR A 189 -17.22 -1.22 -13.41
C TYR A 189 -16.20 -1.02 -12.29
N VAL A 190 -16.14 0.19 -11.72
CA VAL A 190 -15.22 0.54 -10.65
C VAL A 190 -15.99 1.12 -9.47
N GLU A 191 -15.91 0.45 -8.31
CA GLU A 191 -16.34 1.03 -7.04
C GLU A 191 -15.29 2.01 -6.51
N ARG A 192 -15.63 3.30 -6.50
CA ARG A 192 -14.80 4.38 -5.96
C ARG A 192 -14.84 4.36 -4.45
N ARG A 193 -13.65 4.38 -3.85
CA ARG A 193 -13.49 4.41 -2.38
C ARG A 193 -12.75 5.68 -1.97
N PRO A 194 -13.46 6.81 -1.80
CA PRO A 194 -12.83 8.10 -1.53
C PRO A 194 -11.96 8.06 -0.26
N GLN A 195 -10.78 8.68 -0.34
CA GLN A 195 -9.86 8.79 0.78
C GLN A 195 -10.42 9.81 1.78
N GLY A 196 -10.61 9.40 3.04
CA GLY A 196 -11.09 10.30 4.11
C GLY A 196 -12.52 10.04 4.60
N GLY A 197 -13.20 9.04 4.03
CA GLY A 197 -14.61 8.78 4.31
C GLY A 197 -15.50 9.48 3.27
N GLY A 198 -16.57 8.80 2.87
CA GLY A 198 -17.47 9.23 1.81
C GLY A 198 -18.32 8.05 1.33
N ALA A 199 -19.37 8.31 0.57
CA ALA A 199 -20.17 7.25 -0.03
C ALA A 199 -19.31 6.46 -1.04
N ILE A 200 -19.51 5.14 -1.06
CA ILE A 200 -18.99 4.31 -2.14
C ILE A 200 -19.89 4.55 -3.34
N GLU A 201 -19.31 5.00 -4.45
CA GLU A 201 -20.01 5.24 -5.70
C GLU A 201 -19.39 4.34 -6.77
N GLY A 202 -20.22 3.69 -7.57
CA GLY A 202 -19.74 2.85 -8.66
C GLY A 202 -20.05 3.46 -10.01
N GLU A 203 -19.11 3.35 -10.94
CA GLU A 203 -19.26 3.84 -12.30
C GLU A 203 -18.79 2.80 -13.32
N TRP A 204 -19.43 2.78 -14.49
CA TRP A 204 -18.94 2.06 -15.66
C TRP A 204 -18.04 2.98 -16.46
N VAL A 205 -16.81 2.52 -16.71
CA VAL A 205 -15.82 3.26 -17.51
C VAL A 205 -15.58 2.52 -18.81
N GLU A 206 -15.77 3.19 -19.93
CA GLU A 206 -15.49 2.63 -21.26
C GLU A 206 -14.01 2.28 -21.39
N THR A 207 -13.73 1.12 -21.98
CA THR A 207 -12.36 0.67 -22.23
C THR A 207 -11.91 1.05 -23.64
N SER A 208 -10.65 1.44 -23.73
CA SER A 208 -9.92 1.58 -24.98
C SER A 208 -9.68 0.23 -25.64
N VAL A 209 -9.37 0.25 -26.95
CA VAL A 209 -8.98 -0.95 -27.71
C VAL A 209 -7.78 -1.66 -27.06
N LEU A 210 -6.84 -0.89 -26.52
CA LEU A 210 -5.68 -1.40 -25.80
C LEU A 210 -6.11 -2.25 -24.58
N THR A 211 -7.02 -1.73 -23.76
CA THR A 211 -7.50 -2.43 -22.57
C THR A 211 -8.30 -3.67 -22.93
N ARG A 212 -9.15 -3.62 -23.96
CA ARG A 212 -9.89 -4.80 -24.44
C ARG A 212 -8.94 -5.92 -24.83
N ALA A 213 -7.95 -5.62 -25.68
CA ALA A 213 -6.95 -6.60 -26.12
C ALA A 213 -6.10 -7.12 -24.95
N ALA A 214 -5.71 -6.26 -24.00
CA ALA A 214 -4.94 -6.68 -22.84
C ALA A 214 -5.74 -7.56 -21.89
N LEU A 215 -7.00 -7.22 -21.63
CA LEU A 215 -7.92 -8.02 -20.82
C LEU A 215 -8.19 -9.38 -21.47
N GLU A 216 -8.41 -9.44 -22.78
CA GLU A 216 -8.60 -10.69 -23.51
C GLU A 216 -7.41 -11.65 -23.29
N ARG A 217 -6.18 -11.16 -23.52
CA ARG A 217 -4.94 -11.94 -23.28
C ARG A 217 -4.81 -12.38 -21.83
N TRP A 218 -5.14 -11.51 -20.88
CA TRP A 218 -5.06 -11.83 -19.46
C TRP A 218 -6.09 -12.87 -19.04
N LEU A 219 -7.35 -12.73 -19.47
CA LEU A 219 -8.41 -13.67 -19.14
C LEU A 219 -8.10 -15.08 -19.68
N ASP A 220 -7.50 -15.16 -20.86
CA ASP A 220 -7.03 -16.42 -21.43
C ASP A 220 -5.96 -17.11 -20.56
N VAL A 221 -4.95 -16.36 -20.10
CA VAL A 221 -3.92 -16.88 -19.19
C VAL A 221 -4.49 -17.20 -17.80
N ARG A 222 -5.35 -16.33 -17.28
CA ARG A 222 -5.94 -16.41 -15.93
C ARG A 222 -6.73 -17.69 -15.74
N LYS A 223 -7.47 -18.16 -16.75
CA LYS A 223 -8.35 -19.33 -16.65
C LYS A 223 -7.62 -20.58 -16.17
N ASP A 224 -6.37 -20.76 -16.59
CA ASP A 224 -5.56 -21.93 -16.22
C ASP A 224 -5.08 -21.90 -14.78
N PHE A 225 -4.75 -20.71 -14.26
CA PHE A 225 -4.40 -20.53 -12.85
C PHE A 225 -5.60 -20.75 -11.93
N VAL A 226 -6.74 -20.16 -12.29
CA VAL A 226 -7.96 -20.22 -11.48
C VAL A 226 -8.56 -21.62 -11.43
N ARG A 227 -8.53 -22.36 -12.56
CA ARG A 227 -9.00 -23.76 -12.61
C ARG A 227 -8.26 -24.66 -11.62
N ARG A 228 -6.95 -24.42 -11.42
CA ARG A 228 -6.11 -25.19 -10.47
C ARG A 228 -6.37 -24.83 -9.01
N ALA A 229 -6.96 -23.67 -8.74
CA ALA A 229 -7.18 -23.12 -7.39
C ALA A 229 -8.65 -23.21 -6.92
N HIS A 230 -9.46 -24.07 -7.53
CA HIS A 230 -10.90 -24.23 -7.23
C HIS A 230 -11.79 -23.00 -7.50
N GLY A 231 -11.33 -22.07 -8.34
CA GLY A 231 -12.17 -20.96 -8.84
C GLY A 231 -12.12 -19.67 -8.01
N THR A 232 -12.23 -18.53 -8.70
CA THR A 232 -12.50 -17.21 -8.11
C THR A 232 -13.05 -16.28 -9.19
N SER A 233 -13.91 -15.33 -8.81
CA SER A 233 -14.35 -14.28 -9.72
C SER A 233 -13.39 -13.08 -9.76
N LYS A 234 -12.41 -12.98 -8.85
CA LYS A 234 -11.45 -11.85 -8.77
C LYS A 234 -10.61 -11.73 -10.04
N LEU A 235 -10.53 -10.54 -10.61
CA LEU A 235 -9.87 -10.30 -11.89
C LEU A 235 -8.36 -10.58 -11.81
N TRP A 236 -7.72 -10.16 -10.71
CA TRP A 236 -6.29 -10.35 -10.51
C TRP A 236 -6.03 -11.52 -9.57
N VAL A 237 -5.17 -12.44 -10.00
CA VAL A 237 -4.80 -13.64 -9.22
C VAL A 237 -3.29 -13.79 -9.10
N SER A 238 -2.85 -14.52 -8.08
CA SER A 238 -1.45 -14.90 -7.87
C SER A 238 -0.96 -15.81 -9.01
N LEU A 239 0.28 -15.61 -9.43
CA LEU A 239 0.93 -16.43 -10.47
C LEU A 239 1.91 -17.46 -9.88
N TRP A 240 2.21 -17.33 -8.59
CA TRP A 240 3.20 -18.12 -7.87
C TRP A 240 2.59 -18.58 -6.55
N MET A 241 3.15 -19.65 -6.00
CA MET A 241 2.87 -20.05 -4.62
C MET A 241 3.23 -18.88 -3.69
N ASN A 242 2.34 -18.60 -2.76
CA ASN A 242 2.54 -17.60 -1.72
C ASN A 242 2.17 -18.20 -0.37
N HIS A 243 2.43 -17.49 0.70
CA HIS A 243 1.90 -17.82 2.01
C HIS A 243 0.83 -16.81 2.41
N ASP A 244 -0.13 -17.21 3.24
CA ASP A 244 -1.14 -16.31 3.80
C ASP A 244 -0.56 -15.28 4.80
N GLY A 245 0.70 -15.46 5.20
CA GLY A 245 1.37 -14.56 6.15
C GLY A 245 0.87 -14.71 7.59
N VAL A 246 0.11 -15.76 7.86
CA VAL A 246 -0.33 -16.18 9.20
C VAL A 246 0.46 -17.44 9.54
N LEU A 247 1.13 -17.41 10.69
CA LEU A 247 1.78 -18.60 11.22
C LEU A 247 0.72 -19.42 11.97
N ASP A 248 0.69 -20.72 11.71
CA ASP A 248 -0.03 -21.67 12.56
C ASP A 248 0.62 -21.77 13.95
N ASP A 249 -0.02 -22.50 14.87
CA ASP A 249 0.47 -22.70 16.24
C ASP A 249 1.86 -23.36 16.30
N GLN A 250 2.31 -23.97 15.19
CA GLN A 250 3.61 -24.62 15.04
C GLN A 250 4.65 -23.72 14.35
N GLY A 251 4.27 -22.50 13.96
CA GLY A 251 5.15 -21.54 13.31
C GLY A 251 5.34 -21.77 11.81
N ASN A 252 4.48 -22.54 11.15
CA ASN A 252 4.47 -22.71 9.70
C ASN A 252 3.44 -21.77 9.07
N THR A 253 3.70 -21.33 7.84
CA THR A 253 2.70 -20.56 7.10
C THR A 253 1.91 -21.46 6.15
N VAL A 254 0.62 -21.20 5.98
CA VAL A 254 -0.21 -21.93 5.02
C VAL A 254 0.19 -21.51 3.61
N ILE A 255 0.73 -22.46 2.83
CA ILE A 255 1.08 -22.24 1.44
C ILE A 255 -0.21 -22.20 0.61
N ARG A 256 -0.39 -21.08 -0.09
CA ARG A 256 -1.46 -20.84 -1.05
C ARG A 256 -0.97 -21.13 -2.47
N PRO A 257 -1.71 -21.90 -3.27
CA PRO A 257 -1.34 -22.17 -4.65
C PRO A 257 -1.42 -20.90 -5.53
N PRO A 258 -0.82 -20.92 -6.73
CA PRO A 258 -1.15 -19.96 -7.78
C PRO A 258 -2.65 -19.97 -8.09
N GLY A 259 -3.20 -18.84 -8.53
CA GLY A 259 -4.63 -18.69 -8.87
C GLY A 259 -5.51 -18.12 -7.76
N MET A 260 -4.94 -17.84 -6.58
CA MET A 260 -5.64 -17.19 -5.48
C MET A 260 -5.84 -15.68 -5.74
N PRO A 261 -6.90 -15.04 -5.21
CA PRO A 261 -7.08 -13.60 -5.31
C PRO A 261 -5.82 -12.80 -4.94
N LEU A 262 -5.47 -11.81 -5.76
CA LEU A 262 -4.35 -10.93 -5.50
C LEU A 262 -4.75 -9.85 -4.50
N GLU A 263 -4.00 -9.73 -3.40
CA GLU A 263 -4.17 -8.65 -2.43
C GLU A 263 -3.40 -7.39 -2.84
N GLU A 264 -3.76 -6.25 -2.25
CA GLU A 264 -3.18 -4.94 -2.60
C GLU A 264 -1.63 -4.92 -2.53
N ASN A 265 -1.06 -5.51 -1.47
CA ASN A 265 0.40 -5.62 -1.34
C ASN A 265 1.03 -6.48 -2.44
N GLY A 266 0.32 -7.54 -2.87
CA GLY A 266 0.73 -8.40 -3.98
C GLY A 266 0.71 -7.64 -5.31
N LEU A 267 -0.31 -6.81 -5.53
CA LEU A 267 -0.43 -5.93 -6.69
C LEU A 267 0.70 -4.89 -6.72
N ILE A 268 0.90 -4.15 -5.64
CA ILE A 268 1.97 -3.13 -5.53
C ILE A 268 3.36 -3.77 -5.72
N THR A 269 3.56 -4.97 -5.17
CA THR A 269 4.81 -5.72 -5.36
C THR A 269 4.98 -6.13 -6.81
N SER A 270 3.92 -6.64 -7.46
CA SER A 270 3.94 -6.98 -8.89
C SER A 270 4.29 -5.78 -9.75
N TYR A 271 3.69 -4.62 -9.49
CA TYR A 271 3.99 -3.38 -10.20
C TYR A 271 5.47 -3.00 -10.05
N ARG A 272 5.99 -2.98 -8.81
CA ARG A 272 7.39 -2.62 -8.54
C ARG A 272 8.38 -3.57 -9.22
N VAL A 273 8.13 -4.87 -9.14
CA VAL A 273 8.98 -5.89 -9.78
C VAL A 273 8.91 -5.77 -11.29
N GLY A 274 7.70 -5.63 -11.84
CA GLY A 274 7.48 -5.47 -13.27
C GLY A 274 8.15 -4.25 -13.87
N ARG A 275 8.03 -3.09 -13.21
CA ARG A 275 8.73 -1.85 -13.58
C ARG A 275 10.23 -2.07 -13.74
N LEU A 276 10.85 -2.79 -12.81
CA LEU A 276 12.31 -3.01 -12.83
C LEU A 276 12.72 -4.14 -13.77
N ARG A 277 11.83 -5.11 -14.02
CA ARG A 277 12.09 -6.30 -14.84
C ARG A 277 11.95 -6.03 -16.34
N TYR A 278 10.96 -5.24 -16.74
CA TYR A 278 10.64 -5.02 -18.15
C TYR A 278 11.23 -3.68 -18.61
N GLU A 279 12.25 -3.74 -19.46
CA GLU A 279 13.05 -2.57 -19.87
C GLU A 279 12.18 -1.44 -20.42
N GLY A 280 11.21 -1.75 -21.29
CA GLY A 280 10.29 -0.75 -21.85
C GLY A 280 9.42 -0.03 -20.82
N LEU A 281 9.25 -0.57 -19.61
CA LEU A 281 8.47 0.06 -18.55
C LEU A 281 9.33 0.87 -17.57
N ARG A 282 10.63 0.64 -17.53
CA ARG A 282 11.52 1.13 -16.45
C ARG A 282 11.55 2.65 -16.37
N GLN A 283 11.51 3.33 -17.52
CA GLN A 283 11.53 4.79 -17.63
C GLN A 283 10.12 5.40 -17.74
N LEU A 284 9.10 4.59 -18.07
CA LEU A 284 7.74 5.07 -18.30
C LEU A 284 6.87 5.00 -17.04
N LEU A 285 7.12 4.03 -16.17
CA LEU A 285 6.35 3.85 -14.96
C LEU A 285 6.96 4.63 -13.79
N PRO A 286 6.16 5.39 -13.04
CA PRO A 286 6.64 6.05 -11.83
C PRO A 286 6.95 5.04 -10.72
N LEU A 287 7.59 5.51 -9.63
CA LEU A 287 7.95 4.64 -8.51
C LEU A 287 6.74 4.00 -7.83
N LYS A 288 5.62 4.73 -7.77
CA LYS A 288 4.36 4.30 -7.16
C LYS A 288 3.21 4.37 -8.16
N LEU A 289 2.33 3.36 -8.12
CA LEU A 289 1.09 3.30 -8.88
C LEU A 289 0.24 4.57 -8.71
N GLU A 290 0.14 5.08 -7.49
CA GLU A 290 -0.59 6.31 -7.18
C GLU A 290 -0.11 7.56 -7.95
N GLN A 291 1.13 7.59 -8.44
CA GLN A 291 1.59 8.66 -9.32
C GLN A 291 1.05 8.52 -10.74
N LEU A 292 0.95 7.29 -11.25
CA LEU A 292 0.36 6.99 -12.56
C LEU A 292 -1.13 7.34 -12.55
N ARG A 293 -1.87 6.83 -11.56
CA ARG A 293 -3.27 7.19 -11.32
C ARG A 293 -3.54 8.70 -11.38
N ARG A 294 -2.77 9.50 -10.62
CA ARG A 294 -2.92 10.97 -10.61
C ARG A 294 -2.61 11.63 -11.96
N ALA A 295 -1.66 11.10 -12.73
CA ALA A 295 -1.40 11.60 -14.07
C ALA A 295 -2.59 11.33 -15.00
N VAL A 296 -3.19 10.14 -14.91
CA VAL A 296 -4.38 9.78 -15.71
C VAL A 296 -5.58 10.65 -15.33
N ASP A 297 -5.86 10.84 -14.04
CA ASP A 297 -6.92 11.74 -13.58
C ASP A 297 -6.74 13.17 -14.11
N ALA A 298 -5.52 13.70 -13.99
CA ALA A 298 -5.21 15.04 -14.46
C ALA A 298 -5.37 15.17 -15.98
N GLU A 299 -5.04 14.13 -16.75
CA GLU A 299 -5.28 14.10 -18.19
C GLU A 299 -6.78 14.12 -18.51
N ARG A 300 -7.60 13.31 -17.83
CA ARG A 300 -9.05 13.31 -18.05
C ARG A 300 -9.69 14.64 -17.73
N GLN A 301 -9.29 15.26 -16.63
CA GLN A 301 -9.77 16.59 -16.26
C GLN A 301 -9.39 17.64 -17.32
N ARG A 302 -8.21 17.52 -17.94
CA ARG A 302 -7.79 18.39 -19.05
C ARG A 302 -8.58 18.14 -20.35
N THR A 303 -8.92 16.89 -20.67
CA THR A 303 -9.70 16.56 -21.87
C THR A 303 -11.19 16.88 -21.74
N ALA A 304 -11.72 16.89 -20.50
CA ALA A 304 -13.11 17.21 -20.22
C ALA A 304 -13.41 18.72 -20.10
N ALA A 305 -12.36 19.56 -19.98
CA ALA A 305 -12.45 21.02 -19.88
C ALA A 305 -12.33 21.68 -21.27
#